data_AF-A0A6I6UTM6-F1
#
_entry.id   AF-A0A6I6UTM6-F1
#
_cell.length_a   1.000
_cell.length_b   1.000
_cell.length_c   1.000
_cell.angle_alpha   90.00
_cell.angle_beta   90.00
_cell.angle_gamma   90.00
#
_symmetry.space_group_name_H-M   'P 1'
#
loop_
_entity.id
_entity.type
_entity.pdbx_description
1 polymer ?
#
loop_
_entity_poly.entity_id
_entity_poly.type
_entity_poly.pdbx_seq_one_letter_code
_entity_poly.pdbx_strand_id
1 'polypeptide(L)'
;MIKSKLKAVFLSIVLVLLLTPILFPLESYLQSVGMFSLVGGVLMIVVGIPATFLAGVVTRKMKQYIHIINFIIHIFPAFLVSVIMFGHALPLLSMPYAGVPIFASTIFYVVDEVIYQKIDLRGRFVKGIFLIPTAVYLVYVGPSLYTGFMASQTSTQINEKGSPKVFLTFDGEEIPIKSSYCWTSDGEGCVYGTEPFPLPEGKVNNVEEITITSPATLDFSFENNEGEPTIYAYYHDGKGFAEVEKAGNKIIIPNDIPEQAIKFVVKWDNNEIIWFFVGVRTGILTNGRSF
;
A
#
# COMPACT_ATOMS: atom_id res chain seq x y z
N MET A 1 -21.87 32.82 -27.94
CA MET A 1 -20.73 31.88 -27.85
C MET A 1 -20.01 32.00 -26.50
N ILE A 2 -19.36 33.12 -26.22
CA ILE A 2 -18.60 33.35 -24.97
C ILE A 2 -19.45 33.12 -23.70
N LYS A 3 -20.68 33.65 -23.65
CA LYS A 3 -21.60 33.45 -22.51
C LYS A 3 -21.94 31.97 -22.23
N SER A 4 -22.05 31.13 -23.25
CA SER A 4 -22.34 29.70 -23.07
C SER A 4 -21.11 28.93 -22.60
N LYS A 5 -19.92 29.30 -23.07
CA LYS A 5 -18.64 28.72 -22.60
C LYS A 5 -18.32 29.10 -21.17
N LEU A 6 -18.56 30.35 -20.77
CA LEU A 6 -18.46 30.77 -19.37
C LEU A 6 -19.43 30.00 -18.46
N LYS A 7 -20.66 29.74 -18.92
CA LYS A 7 -21.62 28.90 -18.18
C LYS A 7 -21.13 27.45 -18.05
N ALA A 8 -20.61 26.86 -19.13
CA ALA A 8 -20.06 25.51 -19.10
C ALA A 8 -18.89 25.41 -18.12
N VAL A 9 -17.91 26.32 -18.24
CA VAL A 9 -16.76 26.39 -17.33
C VAL A 9 -17.21 26.55 -15.88
N PHE A 10 -18.10 27.50 -15.59
CA PHE A 10 -18.59 27.74 -14.23
C PHE A 10 -19.29 26.51 -13.65
N LEU A 11 -20.19 25.89 -14.43
CA LEU A 11 -20.90 24.69 -13.98
C LEU A 11 -19.92 23.52 -13.75
N SER A 12 -18.96 23.32 -14.64
CA SER A 12 -17.93 22.29 -14.48
C SER A 12 -17.12 22.49 -13.21
N ILE A 13 -16.68 23.72 -12.92
CA ILE A 13 -15.94 24.03 -11.68
C ILE A 13 -16.78 23.72 -10.45
N VAL A 14 -18.05 24.16 -10.43
CA VAL A 14 -18.97 23.89 -9.31
C VAL A 14 -19.16 22.38 -9.12
N LEU A 15 -19.39 21.64 -10.20
CA LEU A 15 -19.56 20.18 -10.13
C LEU A 15 -18.30 19.47 -9.64
N VAL A 16 -17.12 19.88 -10.12
CA VAL A 16 -15.84 19.30 -9.67
C VAL A 16 -15.63 19.58 -8.18
N LEU A 17 -15.84 20.82 -7.71
CA LEU A 17 -15.67 21.18 -6.30
C LEU A 17 -16.65 20.47 -5.37
N LEU A 18 -17.87 20.15 -5.84
CA LEU A 18 -18.86 19.40 -5.08
C LEU A 18 -18.58 17.89 -5.08
N LEU A 19 -18.17 17.32 -6.20
CA LEU A 19 -18.01 15.88 -6.36
C LEU A 19 -16.66 15.37 -5.89
N THR A 20 -15.58 16.12 -6.08
CA THR A 20 -14.22 15.65 -5.75
C THR A 20 -14.04 15.32 -4.27
N PRO A 21 -14.52 16.11 -3.30
CA PRO A 21 -14.38 15.78 -1.88
C PRO A 21 -15.18 14.53 -1.46
N ILE A 22 -16.28 14.24 -2.14
CA ILE A 22 -17.12 13.05 -1.90
C ILE A 22 -16.43 11.81 -2.46
N LEU A 23 -15.83 11.95 -3.64
CA LEU A 23 -15.24 10.85 -4.39
C LEU A 23 -13.81 10.56 -3.92
N PHE A 24 -13.03 11.58 -3.54
CA PHE A 24 -11.65 11.43 -3.09
C PHE A 24 -11.50 11.88 -1.63
N PRO A 25 -12.13 11.20 -0.67
CA PRO A 25 -12.12 11.64 0.72
C PRO A 25 -10.72 11.56 1.33
N LEU A 26 -10.28 12.66 1.96
CA LEU A 26 -9.16 12.67 2.92
C LEU A 26 -9.70 12.54 4.35
N GLU A 27 -8.79 12.47 5.33
CA GLU A 27 -9.09 12.35 6.77
C GLU A 27 -10.15 13.33 7.27
N SER A 28 -10.26 14.52 6.65
CA SER A 28 -11.41 15.41 6.87
C SER A 28 -11.95 16.01 5.57
N TYR A 29 -13.27 16.18 5.52
CA TYR A 29 -13.97 16.81 4.40
C TYR A 29 -13.49 18.24 4.14
N LEU A 30 -13.27 19.04 5.20
CA LEU A 30 -12.81 20.43 5.07
C LEU A 30 -11.38 20.53 4.52
N GLN A 31 -10.47 19.64 4.95
CA GLN A 31 -9.12 19.57 4.36
C GLN A 31 -9.19 19.11 2.90
N SER A 32 -10.07 18.16 2.58
CA SER A 32 -10.31 17.71 1.20
C SER A 32 -10.76 18.87 0.32
N VAL A 33 -11.79 19.61 0.74
CA VAL A 33 -12.29 20.80 0.01
C VAL A 33 -11.17 21.83 -0.16
N GLY A 34 -10.41 22.14 0.90
CA GLY A 34 -9.31 23.10 0.84
C GLY A 34 -8.22 22.70 -0.15
N MET A 35 -7.73 21.47 -0.04
CA MET A 35 -6.66 20.95 -0.92
C MET A 35 -7.11 20.84 -2.37
N PHE A 36 -8.30 20.31 -2.64
CA PHE A 36 -8.81 20.21 -4.02
C PHE A 36 -9.18 21.55 -4.61
N SER A 37 -9.62 22.52 -3.80
CA SER A 37 -9.85 23.89 -4.29
C SER A 37 -8.54 24.57 -4.69
N LEU A 38 -7.46 24.34 -3.93
CA LEU A 38 -6.17 24.97 -4.19
C LEU A 38 -5.43 24.30 -5.36
N VAL A 39 -5.23 22.98 -5.29
CA VAL A 39 -4.50 22.23 -6.32
C VAL A 39 -5.39 21.99 -7.54
N GLY A 40 -6.61 21.47 -7.34
CA GLY A 40 -7.55 21.21 -8.42
C GLY A 40 -8.07 22.50 -9.08
N GLY A 41 -8.27 23.58 -8.30
CA GLY A 41 -8.65 24.89 -8.84
C GLY A 41 -7.62 25.46 -9.82
N VAL A 42 -6.34 25.45 -9.46
CA VAL A 42 -5.26 25.89 -10.35
C VAL A 42 -5.23 25.06 -11.63
N LEU A 43 -5.36 23.73 -11.52
CA LEU A 43 -5.39 22.85 -12.69
C LEU A 43 -6.62 23.07 -13.58
N MET A 44 -7.80 23.30 -12.99
CA MET A 44 -9.00 23.64 -13.76
C MET A 44 -8.82 24.94 -14.53
N ILE A 45 -8.17 25.95 -13.94
CA ILE A 45 -7.90 27.24 -14.60
C ILE A 45 -6.88 27.09 -15.73
N VAL A 46 -5.78 26.36 -15.51
CA VAL A 46 -4.67 26.26 -16.45
C VAL A 46 -4.94 25.23 -17.56
N VAL A 47 -5.71 24.18 -17.30
CA VAL A 47 -5.95 23.08 -18.24
C VAL A 47 -7.41 23.04 -18.68
N GLY A 48 -8.34 22.99 -17.72
CA GLY A 48 -9.78 22.83 -18.00
C GLY A 48 -10.37 23.98 -18.82
N ILE A 49 -10.09 25.23 -18.43
CA ILE A 49 -10.58 26.41 -19.16
C ILE A 49 -10.01 26.44 -20.59
N PRO A 50 -8.68 26.40 -20.83
CA PRO A 50 -8.15 26.40 -22.19
C PRO A 50 -8.66 25.24 -23.05
N ALA A 51 -8.76 24.03 -22.50
CA ALA A 51 -9.31 22.87 -23.20
C ALA A 51 -10.76 23.12 -23.66
N THR A 52 -11.61 23.70 -22.81
CA THR A 52 -13.01 24.01 -23.13
C THR A 52 -13.14 25.01 -24.29
N PHE A 53 -12.26 26.03 -24.31
CA PHE A 53 -12.22 27.00 -25.39
C PHE A 53 -11.67 26.40 -26.68
N LEU A 54 -10.57 25.64 -26.59
CA LEU A 54 -9.95 24.95 -27.72
C LEU A 54 -10.92 23.96 -28.38
N ALA A 55 -11.61 23.16 -27.58
CA ALA A 55 -12.64 22.24 -28.03
C ALA A 55 -13.72 22.97 -28.83
N GLY A 56 -14.18 24.13 -28.35
CA GLY A 56 -15.16 24.96 -29.06
C GLY A 56 -14.67 25.47 -30.42
N VAL A 57 -13.38 25.77 -30.56
CA VAL A 57 -12.80 26.22 -31.83
C VAL A 57 -12.62 25.05 -32.80
N VAL A 58 -12.11 23.92 -32.33
CA VAL A 58 -11.77 22.76 -33.17
C VAL A 58 -13.02 22.03 -33.62
N THR A 59 -13.91 21.67 -32.68
CA THR A 59 -15.11 20.88 -32.99
C THR A 59 -16.07 21.58 -33.95
N ARG A 60 -16.08 22.93 -33.95
CA ARG A 60 -16.90 23.72 -34.88
C ARG A 60 -16.57 23.49 -36.35
N LYS A 61 -15.32 23.12 -36.67
CA LYS A 61 -14.87 22.87 -38.05
C LYS A 61 -15.06 21.42 -38.47
N MET A 62 -15.49 20.54 -37.57
CA MET A 62 -15.62 19.11 -37.80
C MET A 62 -17.08 18.72 -37.83
N LYS A 63 -17.48 17.87 -38.78
CA LYS A 63 -18.85 17.30 -38.83
C LYS A 63 -18.88 15.85 -38.36
N GLN A 64 -17.77 15.13 -38.54
CA GLN A 64 -17.59 13.75 -38.11
C GLN A 64 -16.69 13.72 -36.87
N TYR A 65 -16.95 12.78 -35.96
CA TYR A 65 -16.15 12.54 -34.76
C TYR A 65 -16.07 13.70 -33.74
N ILE A 66 -16.99 14.67 -33.79
CA ILE A 66 -17.05 15.81 -32.86
C ILE A 66 -16.85 15.37 -31.40
N HIS A 67 -17.59 14.34 -30.97
CA HIS A 67 -17.58 13.87 -29.58
C HIS A 67 -16.24 13.25 -29.16
N ILE A 68 -15.59 12.54 -30.08
CA ILE A 68 -14.30 11.89 -29.83
C ILE A 68 -13.20 12.95 -29.76
N ILE A 69 -13.21 13.91 -30.68
CA ILE A 69 -12.23 15.01 -30.67
C ILE A 69 -12.42 15.88 -29.43
N ASN A 70 -13.67 16.15 -29.04
CA ASN A 70 -13.98 16.87 -27.80
C ASN A 70 -13.45 16.12 -26.57
N PHE A 71 -13.62 14.79 -26.52
CA PHE A 71 -13.06 13.95 -25.47
C PHE A 71 -11.53 14.05 -25.43
N ILE A 72 -10.85 13.89 -26.55
CA ILE A 72 -9.38 13.93 -26.63
C ILE A 72 -8.86 15.29 -26.14
N ILE A 73 -9.47 16.39 -26.54
CA ILE A 73 -9.04 17.74 -26.14
C ILE A 73 -9.15 17.96 -24.62
N HIS A 74 -10.13 17.36 -23.96
CA HIS A 74 -10.30 17.49 -22.51
C HIS A 74 -9.44 16.50 -21.71
N ILE A 75 -9.43 15.23 -22.13
CA ILE A 75 -8.83 14.14 -21.35
C ILE A 75 -7.33 14.04 -21.56
N PHE A 76 -6.83 14.15 -22.80
CA PHE A 76 -5.41 13.90 -23.09
C PHE A 76 -4.47 14.90 -22.36
N PRO A 77 -4.74 16.22 -22.34
CA PRO A 77 -3.91 17.15 -21.57
C PRO A 77 -3.94 16.87 -20.07
N ALA A 78 -5.10 16.52 -19.51
CA ALA A 78 -5.22 16.21 -18.09
C ALA A 78 -4.51 14.90 -17.72
N PHE A 79 -4.55 13.91 -18.61
CA PHE A 79 -3.78 12.68 -18.45
C PHE A 79 -2.27 12.97 -18.45
N LEU A 80 -1.77 13.78 -19.39
CA LEU A 80 -0.35 14.17 -19.40
C LEU A 80 0.05 14.92 -18.14
N VAL A 81 -0.75 15.89 -17.70
CA VAL A 81 -0.48 16.63 -16.45
C VAL A 81 -0.49 15.69 -15.25
N SER A 82 -1.44 14.75 -15.20
CA SER A 82 -1.52 13.75 -14.14
C SER A 82 -0.23 12.91 -14.08
N VAL A 83 0.23 12.39 -15.21
CA VAL A 83 1.47 11.60 -15.28
C VAL A 83 2.71 12.43 -14.94
N ILE A 84 2.83 13.64 -15.47
CA ILE A 84 4.02 14.50 -15.26
C ILE A 84 4.12 14.96 -13.80
N MET A 85 3.00 15.37 -13.20
CA MET A 85 2.99 15.92 -11.85
C MET A 85 2.98 14.85 -10.76
N PHE A 86 2.35 13.69 -11.01
CA PHE A 86 2.13 12.67 -9.98
C PHE A 86 2.78 11.31 -10.27
N GLY A 87 3.31 11.08 -11.48
CA GLY A 87 3.89 9.80 -11.89
C GLY A 87 5.22 9.44 -11.22
N HIS A 88 5.88 10.39 -10.55
CA HIS A 88 7.09 10.15 -9.76
C HIS A 88 6.82 9.86 -8.27
N ALA A 89 5.59 10.01 -7.80
CA ALA A 89 5.21 9.67 -6.43
C ALA A 89 4.78 8.21 -6.34
N LEU A 90 5.22 7.50 -5.28
CA LEU A 90 4.95 6.08 -5.02
C LEU A 90 3.50 5.68 -5.39
N PRO A 91 3.27 4.54 -6.06
CA PRO A 91 1.95 4.12 -6.55
C PRO A 91 0.84 4.15 -5.49
N LEU A 92 1.19 3.92 -4.22
CA LEU A 92 0.23 3.92 -3.10
C LEU A 92 -0.25 5.33 -2.69
N LEU A 93 0.60 6.35 -2.84
CA LEU A 93 0.32 7.75 -2.44
C LEU A 93 -0.15 8.62 -3.62
N SER A 94 0.17 8.24 -4.86
CA SER A 94 -0.12 9.04 -6.05
C SER A 94 -1.47 8.75 -6.71
N MET A 95 -2.07 7.57 -6.48
CA MET A 95 -3.31 7.14 -7.16
C MET A 95 -4.51 8.09 -6.99
N PRO A 96 -4.91 8.55 -5.78
CA PRO A 96 -6.07 9.41 -5.65
C PRO A 96 -5.82 10.80 -6.26
N TYR A 97 -4.63 11.37 -6.08
CA TYR A 97 -4.31 12.71 -6.59
C TYR A 97 -4.09 12.74 -8.11
N ALA A 98 -3.49 11.69 -8.68
CA ALA A 98 -3.36 11.52 -10.13
C ALA A 98 -4.73 11.37 -10.82
N GLY A 99 -5.72 10.81 -10.13
CA GLY A 99 -7.08 10.67 -10.63
C GLY A 99 -7.85 12.00 -10.74
N VAL A 100 -7.52 13.00 -9.91
CA VAL A 100 -8.29 14.26 -9.81
C VAL A 100 -8.28 15.09 -11.10
N PRO A 101 -7.13 15.36 -11.76
CA PRO A 101 -7.11 16.11 -13.02
C PRO A 101 -7.93 15.43 -14.11
N ILE A 102 -7.83 14.11 -14.20
CA ILE A 102 -8.53 13.30 -15.21
C ILE A 102 -10.03 13.34 -14.92
N PHE A 103 -10.43 13.10 -13.66
CA PHE A 103 -11.82 13.20 -13.23
C PHE A 103 -12.42 14.59 -13.52
N ALA A 104 -11.72 15.66 -13.14
CA ALA A 104 -12.15 17.02 -13.43
C ALA A 104 -12.36 17.23 -14.93
N SER A 105 -11.42 16.80 -15.77
CA SER A 105 -11.56 16.89 -17.22
C SER A 105 -12.73 16.07 -17.79
N THR A 106 -13.10 14.94 -17.19
CA THR A 106 -14.31 14.21 -17.61
C THR A 106 -15.58 15.01 -17.34
N ILE A 107 -15.65 15.73 -16.21
CA ILE A 107 -16.78 16.62 -15.91
C ILE A 107 -16.84 17.76 -16.93
N PHE A 108 -15.71 18.40 -17.22
CA PHE A 108 -15.63 19.45 -18.24
C PHE A 108 -16.09 18.95 -19.62
N TYR A 109 -15.64 17.76 -20.02
CA TYR A 109 -16.07 17.11 -21.25
C TYR A 109 -17.59 16.88 -21.29
N VAL A 110 -18.16 16.24 -20.26
CA VAL A 110 -19.60 15.95 -20.19
C VAL A 110 -20.43 17.24 -20.21
N VAL A 111 -20.02 18.25 -19.44
CA VAL A 111 -20.70 19.54 -19.42
C VAL A 111 -20.62 20.24 -20.78
N ASP A 112 -19.49 20.19 -21.49
CA ASP A 112 -19.36 20.76 -22.83
C ASP A 112 -20.21 20.00 -23.86
N GLU A 113 -20.29 18.67 -23.78
CA GLU A 113 -21.20 17.86 -24.61
C GLU A 113 -22.67 18.25 -24.44
N VAL A 114 -23.10 18.45 -23.19
CA VAL A 114 -24.50 18.79 -22.89
C VAL A 114 -24.84 20.23 -23.25
N ILE A 115 -24.01 21.19 -22.85
CA ILE A 115 -24.32 22.62 -22.98
C ILE A 115 -23.97 23.16 -24.36
N TYR A 116 -22.84 22.74 -24.92
CA TYR A 116 -22.29 23.31 -26.14
C TYR A 116 -22.60 22.46 -27.37
N GLN A 117 -22.30 21.15 -27.33
CA GLN A 117 -22.62 20.25 -28.45
C GLN A 117 -24.11 19.91 -28.54
N LYS A 118 -24.87 20.17 -27.46
CA LYS A 118 -26.32 19.96 -27.36
C LYS A 118 -26.72 18.55 -27.80
N ILE A 119 -25.98 17.57 -27.32
CA ILE A 119 -26.19 16.17 -27.67
C ILE A 119 -27.62 15.72 -27.29
N ASP A 120 -28.25 14.88 -28.13
CA ASP A 120 -29.58 14.35 -27.84
C ASP A 120 -29.50 13.29 -26.72
N LEU A 121 -29.96 13.68 -25.53
CA LEU A 121 -29.92 12.90 -24.30
C LEU A 121 -30.68 11.55 -24.35
N ARG A 122 -31.47 11.28 -25.40
CA ARG A 122 -32.26 10.04 -25.52
C ARG A 122 -31.46 8.84 -26.09
N GLY A 123 -30.32 9.07 -26.74
CA GLY A 123 -29.53 8.03 -27.40
C GLY A 123 -28.71 7.14 -26.47
N ARG A 124 -28.54 5.85 -26.81
CA ARG A 124 -27.66 4.90 -26.08
C ARG A 124 -26.20 5.37 -26.01
N PHE A 125 -25.71 6.01 -27.08
CA PHE A 125 -24.36 6.57 -27.14
C PHE A 125 -24.14 7.66 -26.07
N VAL A 126 -25.17 8.47 -25.81
CA VAL A 126 -25.10 9.56 -24.83
C VAL A 126 -25.03 9.03 -23.40
N LYS A 127 -25.75 7.95 -23.10
CA LYS A 127 -25.62 7.26 -21.80
C LYS A 127 -24.18 6.81 -21.54
N GLY A 128 -23.44 6.39 -22.57
CA GLY A 128 -22.02 6.04 -22.47
C GLY A 128 -21.14 7.24 -22.07
N ILE A 129 -21.43 8.44 -22.61
CA ILE A 129 -20.68 9.67 -22.28
C ILE A 129 -20.83 10.02 -20.80
N PHE A 130 -22.04 9.89 -20.24
CA PHE A 130 -22.29 10.18 -18.82
C PHE A 130 -21.66 9.16 -17.85
N LEU A 131 -21.29 7.97 -18.34
CA LEU A 131 -20.62 6.95 -17.52
C LEU A 131 -19.11 7.16 -17.42
N ILE A 132 -18.52 8.00 -18.27
CA ILE A 132 -17.07 8.23 -18.30
C ILE A 132 -16.53 8.74 -16.95
N PRO A 133 -17.11 9.77 -16.29
CA PRO A 133 -16.63 10.21 -14.99
C PRO A 133 -16.66 9.09 -13.93
N THR A 134 -17.73 8.27 -13.93
CA THR A 134 -17.86 7.12 -13.03
C THR A 134 -16.82 6.05 -13.33
N ALA A 135 -16.55 5.76 -14.59
CA ALA A 135 -15.54 4.78 -14.99
C ALA A 135 -14.13 5.23 -14.58
N VAL A 136 -13.78 6.50 -14.82
CA VAL A 136 -12.51 7.09 -14.39
C VAL A 136 -12.40 7.03 -12.87
N TYR A 137 -13.46 7.40 -12.15
CA TYR A 137 -13.49 7.30 -10.70
C TYR A 137 -13.18 5.87 -10.20
N LEU A 138 -13.87 4.86 -10.73
CA LEU A 138 -13.66 3.47 -10.33
C LEU A 138 -12.24 2.97 -10.63
N VAL A 139 -11.64 3.38 -11.75
CA VAL A 139 -10.29 2.96 -12.12
C VAL A 139 -9.22 3.58 -11.21
N TYR A 140 -9.37 4.85 -10.84
CA TYR A 140 -8.35 5.57 -10.06
C TYR A 140 -8.55 5.49 -8.54
N VAL A 141 -9.79 5.35 -8.07
CA VAL A 141 -10.14 5.34 -6.64
C VAL A 141 -10.57 3.95 -6.15
N GLY A 142 -11.09 3.10 -7.04
CA GLY A 142 -11.48 1.74 -6.69
C GLY A 142 -10.36 0.95 -6.00
N PRO A 143 -9.11 0.96 -6.51
CA PRO A 143 -8.00 0.28 -5.86
C PRO A 143 -7.71 0.79 -4.44
N SER A 144 -7.72 2.11 -4.22
CA SER A 144 -7.43 2.70 -2.91
C SER A 144 -8.56 2.50 -1.89
N LEU A 145 -9.83 2.47 -2.33
CA LEU A 145 -10.94 2.09 -1.46
C LEU A 145 -10.86 0.61 -1.06
N TYR A 146 -10.48 -0.26 -2.00
CA TYR A 146 -10.31 -1.68 -1.72
C TYR A 146 -9.19 -1.93 -0.70
N THR A 147 -8.01 -1.32 -0.90
CA THR A 147 -6.90 -1.46 0.06
C THR A 147 -7.24 -0.86 1.42
N GLY A 148 -7.87 0.32 1.46
CA GLY A 148 -8.33 0.94 2.70
C GLY A 148 -9.35 0.09 3.45
N PHE A 149 -10.27 -0.54 2.74
CA PHE A 149 -11.24 -1.47 3.32
C PHE A 149 -10.57 -2.73 3.90
N MET A 150 -9.63 -3.34 3.16
CA MET A 150 -8.87 -4.50 3.63
C MET A 150 -8.02 -4.17 4.86
N ALA A 151 -7.35 -3.01 4.86
CA ALA A 151 -6.57 -2.52 6.00
C ALA A 151 -7.46 -2.26 7.22
N SER A 152 -8.64 -1.66 7.03
CA SER A 152 -9.61 -1.45 8.11
C SER A 152 -10.09 -2.76 8.70
N GLN A 153 -10.44 -3.75 7.87
CA GLN A 153 -10.84 -5.06 8.37
C GLN A 153 -9.72 -5.73 9.17
N THR A 154 -8.50 -5.70 8.64
CA THR A 154 -7.32 -6.26 9.32
C THR A 154 -7.08 -5.57 10.65
N SER A 155 -7.19 -4.23 10.71
CA SER A 155 -7.05 -3.48 11.96
C SER A 155 -8.12 -3.83 12.99
N THR A 156 -9.38 -4.00 12.57
CA THR A 156 -10.45 -4.47 13.46
C THR A 156 -10.15 -5.87 13.99
N GLN A 157 -9.70 -6.79 13.12
CA GLN A 157 -9.33 -8.14 13.52
C GLN A 157 -8.14 -8.14 14.51
N ILE A 158 -7.11 -7.31 14.28
CA ILE A 158 -6.00 -7.11 15.23
C ILE A 158 -6.52 -6.66 16.61
N ASN A 159 -7.42 -5.68 16.64
CA ASN A 159 -7.92 -5.12 17.89
C ASN A 159 -8.82 -6.10 18.67
N GLU A 160 -9.57 -6.94 17.98
CA GLU A 160 -10.44 -7.95 18.60
C GLU A 160 -9.67 -9.19 19.06
N LYS A 161 -8.77 -9.71 18.22
CA LYS A 161 -7.97 -10.92 18.49
C LYS A 161 -6.82 -10.65 19.48
N GLY A 162 -6.27 -9.44 19.46
CA GLY A 162 -5.04 -9.09 20.15
C GLY A 162 -3.78 -9.52 19.39
N SER A 163 -2.61 -9.03 19.82
CA SER A 163 -1.34 -9.40 19.19
C SER A 163 -0.99 -10.87 19.50
N PRO A 164 -0.47 -11.63 18.52
CA PRO A 164 0.03 -12.97 18.77
C PRO A 164 1.23 -12.92 19.71
N LYS A 165 1.42 -13.98 20.47
CA LYS A 165 2.57 -14.15 21.35
C LYS A 165 3.28 -15.46 21.02
N VAL A 166 4.60 -15.43 21.10
CA VAL A 166 5.45 -16.61 20.98
C VAL A 166 6.16 -16.78 22.32
N PHE A 167 6.22 -18.01 22.78
CA PHE A 167 7.10 -18.41 23.88
C PHE A 167 8.07 -19.45 23.35
N LEU A 168 9.32 -19.36 23.81
CA LEU A 168 10.39 -20.26 23.44
C LEU A 168 10.76 -21.09 24.66
N THR A 169 10.81 -22.39 24.52
CA THR A 169 11.26 -23.32 25.56
C THR A 169 12.49 -24.06 25.08
N PHE A 170 13.50 -24.12 25.95
CA PHE A 170 14.74 -24.88 25.74
C PHE A 170 15.04 -25.69 27.01
N ASP A 171 15.31 -26.98 26.86
CA ASP A 171 15.56 -27.93 27.97
C ASP A 171 14.49 -27.90 29.09
N GLY A 172 13.24 -27.60 28.71
CA GLY A 172 12.10 -27.53 29.64
C GLY A 172 11.95 -26.20 30.38
N GLU A 173 12.83 -25.22 30.14
CA GLU A 173 12.76 -23.88 30.69
C GLU A 173 12.32 -22.85 29.64
N GLU A 174 11.45 -21.92 30.02
CA GLU A 174 11.01 -20.83 29.15
C GLU A 174 12.09 -19.75 29.07
N ILE A 175 12.51 -19.44 27.86
CA ILE A 175 13.48 -18.39 27.56
C ILE A 175 12.72 -17.08 27.31
N PRO A 176 12.96 -16.01 28.09
CA PRO A 176 12.27 -14.76 27.87
C PRO A 176 12.70 -14.13 26.54
N ILE A 177 11.76 -13.94 25.61
CA ILE A 177 12.05 -13.35 24.31
C ILE A 177 11.48 -11.94 24.19
N LYS A 178 12.25 -11.03 23.58
CA LYS A 178 11.77 -9.71 23.16
C LYS A 178 11.33 -9.80 21.71
N SER A 179 10.04 -10.05 21.51
CA SER A 179 9.43 -10.17 20.18
C SER A 179 8.95 -8.83 19.62
N SER A 180 9.13 -8.66 18.32
CA SER A 180 8.43 -7.66 17.51
C SER A 180 7.43 -8.36 16.60
N TYR A 181 6.41 -7.62 16.18
CA TYR A 181 5.26 -8.17 15.47
C TYR A 181 4.82 -7.26 14.33
N CYS A 182 4.35 -7.86 13.24
CA CYS A 182 3.69 -7.19 12.13
C CYS A 182 2.54 -8.04 11.61
N TRP A 183 1.44 -7.39 11.24
CA TRP A 183 0.32 -8.02 10.53
C TRP A 183 -0.21 -7.04 9.50
N THR A 184 -0.22 -7.48 8.24
CA THR A 184 -0.78 -6.74 7.11
C THR A 184 -1.74 -7.63 6.34
N SER A 185 -2.68 -7.00 5.61
CA SER A 185 -3.72 -7.73 4.87
C SER A 185 -3.17 -8.62 3.75
N ASP A 186 -2.03 -8.25 3.17
CA ASP A 186 -1.42 -8.85 1.98
C ASP A 186 0.00 -9.37 2.23
N GLY A 187 0.53 -9.23 3.44
CA GLY A 187 1.90 -9.61 3.80
C GLY A 187 2.97 -8.64 3.28
N GLU A 188 2.60 -7.62 2.49
CA GLU A 188 3.53 -6.58 2.05
C GLU A 188 3.78 -5.58 3.18
N GLY A 189 5.00 -5.03 3.25
CA GLY A 189 5.39 -3.99 4.21
C GLY A 189 5.92 -4.49 5.57
N CYS A 190 5.82 -5.78 5.89
CA CYS A 190 6.45 -6.33 7.09
C CYS A 190 7.96 -6.55 6.86
N VAL A 191 8.79 -5.59 7.27
CA VAL A 191 10.26 -5.69 7.20
C VAL A 191 10.79 -6.18 8.54
N TYR A 192 11.31 -7.41 8.58
CA TYR A 192 11.81 -8.02 9.82
C TYR A 192 13.33 -8.26 9.86
N GLY A 193 14.02 -8.12 8.72
CA GLY A 193 15.45 -8.40 8.55
C GLY A 193 15.78 -9.89 8.76
N THR A 194 16.75 -10.40 8.02
CA THR A 194 17.12 -11.84 8.09
C THR A 194 18.49 -12.08 8.69
N GLU A 195 19.31 -11.02 8.86
CA GLU A 195 20.71 -11.18 9.24
C GLU A 195 20.88 -11.50 10.75
N PRO A 196 21.51 -12.63 11.10
CA PRO A 196 22.03 -12.86 12.45
C PRO A 196 23.25 -11.96 12.74
N PHE A 197 23.70 -11.91 13.99
CA PHE A 197 24.89 -11.15 14.37
C PHE A 197 25.78 -11.92 15.36
N PRO A 198 27.12 -11.72 15.32
CA PRO A 198 28.05 -12.46 16.17
C PRO A 198 27.97 -12.04 17.65
N LEU A 199 28.28 -12.96 18.57
CA LEU A 199 28.44 -12.66 20.00
C LEU A 199 29.93 -12.64 20.41
N PRO A 200 30.35 -11.86 21.42
CA PRO A 200 29.59 -10.82 22.13
C PRO A 200 29.68 -9.48 21.38
N GLU A 201 28.60 -9.03 20.72
CA GLU A 201 28.56 -7.69 20.16
C GLU A 201 28.05 -6.71 21.24
N GLY A 202 28.80 -5.63 21.51
CA GLY A 202 28.47 -4.63 22.54
C GLY A 202 27.14 -3.88 22.35
N LYS A 203 26.40 -4.16 21.27
CA LYS A 203 25.05 -3.66 21.00
C LYS A 203 23.94 -4.53 21.62
N VAL A 204 24.28 -5.67 22.21
CA VAL A 204 23.36 -6.76 22.53
C VAL A 204 23.24 -6.98 24.04
N ASN A 205 23.06 -5.90 24.81
CA ASN A 205 22.78 -6.02 26.25
C ASN A 205 21.35 -6.53 26.56
N ASN A 206 20.63 -7.07 25.56
CA ASN A 206 19.18 -7.26 25.62
C ASN A 206 18.67 -8.54 24.93
N VAL A 207 19.55 -9.46 24.57
CA VAL A 207 19.17 -10.77 24.00
C VAL A 207 19.53 -11.83 25.02
N GLU A 208 18.56 -12.67 25.37
CA GLU A 208 18.79 -13.82 26.23
C GLU A 208 19.65 -14.84 25.51
N GLU A 209 20.60 -15.43 26.23
CA GLU A 209 21.57 -16.37 25.70
C GLU A 209 21.29 -17.79 26.22
N ILE A 210 21.25 -18.76 25.31
CA ILE A 210 21.20 -20.19 25.63
C ILE A 210 22.54 -20.84 25.30
N THR A 211 22.92 -21.84 26.08
CA THR A 211 24.14 -22.62 25.83
C THR A 211 23.77 -23.97 25.22
N ILE A 212 24.31 -24.24 24.03
CA ILE A 212 24.05 -25.47 23.28
C ILE A 212 25.33 -26.32 23.25
N THR A 213 25.25 -27.53 23.79
CA THR A 213 26.37 -28.51 23.83
C THR A 213 26.17 -29.68 22.87
N SER A 214 24.92 -29.96 22.49
CA SER A 214 24.50 -30.97 21.50
C SER A 214 23.39 -30.37 20.63
N PRO A 215 23.05 -30.92 19.44
CA PRO A 215 21.95 -30.40 18.63
C PRO A 215 20.70 -30.18 19.48
N ALA A 216 20.24 -28.93 19.54
CA ALA A 216 19.16 -28.51 20.43
C ALA A 216 17.83 -28.53 19.71
N THR A 217 16.79 -29.06 20.35
CA THR A 217 15.41 -28.83 19.92
C THR A 217 14.87 -27.63 20.67
N LEU A 218 14.41 -26.64 19.93
CA LEU A 218 13.71 -25.48 20.46
C LEU A 218 12.21 -25.69 20.25
N ASP A 219 11.47 -25.64 21.35
CA ASP A 219 10.02 -25.78 21.37
C ASP A 219 9.37 -24.40 21.43
N PHE A 220 8.34 -24.20 20.63
CA PHE A 220 7.61 -22.94 20.54
C PHE A 220 6.17 -23.20 21.00
N SER A 221 5.62 -22.25 21.75
CA SER A 221 4.18 -22.19 22.01
C SER A 221 3.65 -20.84 21.57
N PHE A 222 2.38 -20.83 21.17
CA PHE A 222 1.75 -19.70 20.52
C PHE A 222 0.43 -19.38 21.22
N GLU A 223 0.19 -18.10 21.47
CA GLU A 223 -1.10 -17.60 21.97
C GLU A 223 -1.65 -16.55 21.00
N ASN A 224 -2.98 -16.42 21.01
CA ASN A 224 -3.71 -15.46 20.17
C ASN A 224 -3.34 -15.57 18.70
N ASN A 225 -3.25 -16.80 18.18
CA ASN A 225 -2.96 -17.09 16.77
C ASN A 225 -4.01 -18.05 16.20
N GLU A 226 -4.13 -18.10 14.87
CA GLU A 226 -5.00 -19.04 14.17
C GLU A 226 -4.17 -19.83 13.15
N GLY A 227 -4.33 -21.14 13.14
CA GLY A 227 -3.60 -22.02 12.23
C GLY A 227 -2.19 -22.42 12.71
N GLU A 228 -1.56 -23.29 11.92
CA GLU A 228 -0.21 -23.80 12.17
C GLU A 228 0.82 -22.83 11.58
N PRO A 229 1.79 -22.35 12.38
CA PRO A 229 2.82 -21.46 11.86
C PRO A 229 3.91 -22.20 11.11
N THR A 230 4.65 -21.42 10.32
CA THR A 230 5.97 -21.79 9.80
C THR A 230 7.03 -20.99 10.54
N ILE A 231 8.03 -21.68 11.09
CA ILE A 231 9.17 -21.11 11.79
C ILE A 231 10.36 -21.07 10.83
N TYR A 232 10.97 -19.90 10.72
CA TYR A 232 12.24 -19.67 10.04
C TYR A 232 13.31 -19.33 11.07
N ALA A 233 14.45 -20.01 10.99
CA ALA A 233 15.65 -19.65 11.73
C ALA A 233 16.74 -19.24 10.75
N TYR A 234 17.26 -18.04 10.94
CA TYR A 234 18.36 -17.49 10.16
C TYR A 234 19.61 -17.38 11.04
N TYR A 235 20.69 -18.04 10.61
CA TYR A 235 21.96 -18.11 11.33
C TYR A 235 23.12 -18.35 10.37
N HIS A 236 24.35 -18.15 10.84
CA HIS A 236 25.56 -18.54 10.13
C HIS A 236 25.97 -19.97 10.51
N ASP A 237 26.27 -20.82 9.53
CA ASP A 237 26.73 -22.20 9.75
C ASP A 237 28.27 -22.33 9.79
N GLY A 238 28.98 -21.20 9.84
CA GLY A 238 30.44 -21.11 9.76
C GLY A 238 31.00 -21.06 8.33
N LYS A 239 30.22 -21.42 7.30
CA LYS A 239 30.61 -21.29 5.88
C LYS A 239 29.88 -20.15 5.19
N GLY A 240 28.67 -19.84 5.64
CA GLY A 240 27.83 -18.80 5.06
C GLY A 240 26.58 -18.54 5.87
N PHE A 241 25.60 -17.91 5.23
CA PHE A 241 24.27 -17.70 5.77
C PHE A 241 23.41 -18.94 5.52
N ALA A 242 22.69 -19.40 6.55
CA ALA A 242 21.80 -20.53 6.51
C ALA A 242 20.38 -20.11 6.94
N GLU A 243 19.40 -20.71 6.26
CA GLU A 243 17.98 -20.59 6.57
C GLU A 243 17.42 -21.99 6.80
N VAL A 244 16.76 -22.19 7.94
CA VAL A 244 16.01 -23.41 8.24
C VAL A 244 14.54 -23.04 8.34
N GLU A 245 13.73 -23.67 7.50
CA GLU A 245 12.28 -23.55 7.50
C GLU A 245 11.64 -24.83 8.06
N LYS A 246 10.73 -24.67 9.02
CA LYS A 246 10.01 -25.79 9.62
C LYS A 246 8.55 -25.43 9.94
N ALA A 247 7.63 -26.25 9.44
CA ALA A 247 6.23 -26.17 9.85
C ALA A 247 6.03 -26.69 11.28
N GLY A 248 5.11 -26.07 12.00
CA GLY A 248 4.71 -26.46 13.35
C GLY A 248 5.42 -25.67 14.44
N ASN A 249 5.75 -26.34 15.54
CA ASN A 249 6.14 -25.69 16.78
C ASN A 249 7.53 -26.09 17.29
N LYS A 250 8.34 -26.74 16.46
CA LYS A 250 9.69 -27.18 16.84
C LYS A 250 10.69 -26.89 15.73
N ILE A 251 11.89 -26.47 16.11
CA ILE A 251 13.03 -26.38 15.18
C ILE A 251 14.27 -26.93 15.85
N ILE A 252 15.13 -27.58 15.06
CA ILE A 252 16.38 -28.15 15.55
C ILE A 252 17.51 -27.22 15.14
N ILE A 253 18.27 -26.75 16.12
CA ILE A 253 19.46 -25.94 15.92
C ILE A 253 20.70 -26.83 16.04
N PRO A 254 21.56 -26.89 15.01
CA PRO A 254 22.77 -27.66 15.08
C PRO A 254 23.79 -27.01 16.04
N ASN A 255 24.67 -27.81 16.63
CA ASN A 255 25.63 -27.36 17.65
C ASN A 255 27.01 -26.99 17.09
N ASP A 256 27.23 -27.14 15.79
CA ASP A 256 28.47 -26.82 15.08
C ASP A 256 28.46 -25.40 14.46
N ILE A 257 27.56 -24.54 14.94
CA ILE A 257 27.47 -23.14 14.52
C ILE A 257 28.34 -22.22 15.39
N PRO A 258 28.89 -21.11 14.83
CA PRO A 258 29.57 -20.10 15.62
C PRO A 258 28.63 -19.43 16.63
N GLU A 259 29.21 -18.92 17.73
CA GLU A 259 28.47 -18.12 18.71
C GLU A 259 27.86 -16.87 18.08
N GLN A 260 26.54 -16.76 18.15
CA GLN A 260 25.79 -15.72 17.45
C GLN A 260 24.38 -15.57 18.02
N ALA A 261 23.71 -14.47 17.70
CA ALA A 261 22.27 -14.38 17.86
C ALA A 261 21.56 -14.87 16.61
N ILE A 262 20.80 -15.95 16.78
CA ILE A 262 19.93 -16.50 15.74
C ILE A 262 18.68 -15.63 15.65
N LYS A 263 18.28 -15.31 14.42
CA LYS A 263 17.03 -14.62 14.14
C LYS A 263 15.93 -15.64 13.89
N PHE A 264 14.89 -15.59 14.70
CA PHE A 264 13.69 -16.39 14.49
C PHE A 264 12.59 -15.51 13.90
N VAL A 265 11.88 -16.08 12.93
CA VAL A 265 10.68 -15.48 12.33
C VAL A 265 9.60 -16.56 12.32
N VAL A 266 8.47 -16.26 12.94
CA VAL A 266 7.29 -17.13 12.95
C VAL A 266 6.24 -16.48 12.08
N LYS A 267 5.78 -17.18 11.06
CA LYS A 267 4.82 -16.68 10.08
C LYS A 267 3.58 -17.58 10.04
N TRP A 268 2.40 -16.96 10.03
CA TRP A 268 1.12 -17.64 9.81
C TRP A 268 0.57 -17.35 8.41
N ASP A 269 -0.35 -18.20 7.96
CA ASP A 269 -1.00 -18.09 6.64
C ASP A 269 -1.79 -16.79 6.47
N ASN A 270 -2.23 -16.17 7.56
CA ASN A 270 -2.95 -14.91 7.55
C ASN A 270 -2.03 -13.67 7.55
N ASN A 271 -0.76 -13.85 7.20
CA ASN A 271 0.27 -12.82 7.14
C ASN A 271 0.64 -12.17 8.49
N GLU A 272 0.31 -12.82 9.61
CA GLU A 272 0.89 -12.49 10.91
C GLU A 272 2.35 -12.94 10.95
N ILE A 273 3.23 -12.06 11.40
CA ILE A 273 4.67 -12.32 11.49
C ILE A 273 5.18 -11.84 12.85
N ILE A 274 5.81 -12.73 13.60
CA ILE A 274 6.58 -12.41 14.80
C ILE A 274 8.05 -12.65 14.51
N TRP A 275 8.93 -11.76 14.99
CA TRP A 275 10.36 -12.00 14.94
C TRP A 275 11.07 -11.58 16.22
N PHE A 276 12.14 -12.30 16.52
CA PHE A 276 12.98 -12.06 17.69
C PHE A 276 14.37 -12.66 17.48
N PHE A 277 15.27 -12.38 18.42
CA PHE A 277 16.62 -12.93 18.44
C PHE A 277 16.84 -13.74 19.71
N VAL A 278 17.67 -14.78 19.62
CA VAL A 278 18.15 -15.56 20.75
C VAL A 278 19.64 -15.79 20.58
N GLY A 279 20.42 -15.48 21.60
CA GLY A 279 21.85 -15.70 21.63
C GLY A 279 22.13 -17.18 21.81
N VAL A 280 23.00 -17.75 20.99
CA VAL A 280 23.47 -19.12 21.12
C VAL A 280 24.96 -19.09 21.42
N ARG A 281 25.32 -19.63 22.59
CA ARG A 281 26.69 -19.96 22.98
C ARG A 281 26.92 -21.43 22.70
N THR A 282 27.87 -21.76 21.84
CA THR A 282 28.31 -23.14 21.68
C THR A 282 29.42 -23.39 22.69
N GLY A 283 29.31 -24.47 23.49
CA GLY A 283 30.35 -24.85 24.47
C GLY A 283 31.69 -25.25 23.84
N ILE A 284 31.84 -25.05 22.53
CA ILE A 284 33.02 -25.33 21.72
C ILE A 284 33.72 -24.00 21.50
N LEU A 285 34.62 -23.63 22.42
CA LEU A 285 35.59 -22.58 22.14
C LEU A 285 36.34 -22.98 20.87
N THR A 286 36.48 -22.04 19.94
CA THR A 286 37.23 -22.17 18.67
C THR A 286 38.71 -22.57 18.81
N ASN A 287 39.16 -22.94 20.02
CA ASN A 287 40.48 -23.44 20.37
C ASN A 287 40.49 -24.84 21.02
N GLY A 288 39.42 -25.64 20.89
CA GLY A 288 39.47 -27.07 21.23
C GLY A 288 39.62 -27.38 22.73
N ARG A 289 39.08 -26.53 23.60
CA ARG A 289 38.91 -26.84 25.03
C ARG A 289 37.43 -26.81 25.36
N SER A 290 36.90 -27.96 25.77
CA SER A 290 35.66 -28.07 26.51
C SER A 290 35.86 -27.59 27.94
N PHE A 291 34.77 -27.14 28.59
CA PHE A 291 34.71 -27.02 30.04
C PHE A 291 35.03 -28.36 30.73
#